data_AF-A0A2X2KEJ9-F1
#
_entry.id   AF-A0A2X2KEJ9-F1
#
_cell.length_a   1.000
_cell.length_b   1.000
_cell.length_c   1.000
_cell.angle_alpha   90.00
_cell.angle_beta   90.00
_cell.angle_gamma   90.00
#
_symmetry.space_group_name_H-M   'P 1'
#
loop_
_entity.id
_entity.type
_entity.pdbx_description
1 polymer ?
#
loop_
_entity_poly.entity_id
_entity_poly.type
_entity_poly.pdbx_seq_one_letter_code
_entity_poly.pdbx_strand_id
1 'polypeptide(L)' 'MYQAELNQSFPLMVAAVKKTQMIHGDTANIDELESLTAPIKEQATDMLHDQGLSIDDYVLFPVHPWQYQHILPNVFGERD' A
#
# COMPACT_ATOMS: atom_id res chain seq x y z
N MET A 1 -13.58 0.88 16.52
CA MET A 1 -12.75 1.90 15.86
C MET A 1 -13.21 2.20 14.44
N TYR A 2 -13.70 1.22 13.66
CA TYR A 2 -14.06 1.44 12.23
C TYR A 2 -15.56 1.67 11.95
N GLN A 3 -16.41 1.75 12.98
CA GLN A 3 -17.84 2.04 12.81
C GLN A 3 -18.01 3.53 12.47
N ALA A 4 -18.63 3.82 11.32
CA ALA A 4 -18.77 5.19 10.81
C ALA A 4 -19.63 6.07 11.74
N GLU A 5 -20.58 5.47 12.46
CA GLU A 5 -21.48 6.10 13.42
C GLU A 5 -20.74 6.74 14.59
N LEU A 6 -19.52 6.30 14.87
CA LEU A 6 -18.69 6.80 15.97
C LEU A 6 -17.81 7.98 15.55
N ASN A 7 -17.78 8.34 14.25
CA ASN A 7 -17.01 9.46 13.68
C ASN A 7 -15.55 9.50 14.16
N GLN A 8 -14.89 8.34 14.20
CA GLN A 8 -13.49 8.22 14.58
C GLN A 8 -12.61 8.17 13.33
N SER A 9 -11.58 9.01 13.30
CA SER A 9 -10.56 8.95 12.26
C SER A 9 -9.54 7.85 12.53
N PHE A 10 -8.96 7.32 11.47
CA PHE A 10 -7.87 6.35 11.52
C PHE A 10 -6.93 6.56 10.32
N PRO A 11 -5.63 6.24 10.45
CA PRO A 11 -4.69 6.33 9.35
C PRO A 11 -4.85 5.14 8.38
N LEU A 12 -4.41 5.32 7.15
CA LEU A 12 -4.17 4.21 6.23
C LEU A 12 -2.73 3.72 6.38
N MET A 13 -2.52 2.45 6.07
CA MET A 13 -1.20 1.82 5.95
C MET A 13 -0.81 1.73 4.47
N VAL A 14 0.42 1.32 4.17
CA VAL A 14 0.91 1.18 2.80
C VAL A 14 1.52 -0.19 2.56
N ALA A 15 1.25 -0.77 1.40
CA ALA A 15 1.95 -1.94 0.88
C ALA A 15 2.50 -1.62 -0.52
N ALA A 16 3.77 -1.96 -0.77
CA ALA A 16 4.37 -1.84 -2.09
C ALA A 16 4.00 -3.08 -2.93
N VAL A 17 3.33 -2.88 -4.06
CA VAL A 17 2.92 -3.94 -4.98
C VAL A 17 3.76 -3.86 -6.24
N LYS A 18 4.37 -4.98 -6.65
CA LYS A 18 5.22 -5.02 -7.85
C LYS A 18 4.38 -4.74 -9.10
N LYS A 19 4.86 -3.83 -9.96
CA LYS A 19 4.14 -3.41 -11.18
C LYS A 19 3.76 -4.58 -12.09
N THR A 20 4.56 -5.64 -12.12
CA THR A 20 4.31 -6.84 -12.93
C THR A 20 3.20 -7.75 -12.40
N GLN A 21 2.69 -7.51 -11.18
CA GLN A 21 1.68 -8.34 -10.50
C GLN A 21 0.36 -7.60 -10.28
N MET A 22 0.16 -6.46 -10.95
CA MET A 22 -1.05 -5.66 -10.82
C MET A 22 -1.68 -5.36 -12.18
N ILE A 23 -2.99 -5.13 -12.15
CA ILE A 23 -3.79 -4.59 -13.24
C ILE A 23 -4.48 -3.32 -12.75
N HIS A 24 -4.89 -2.45 -13.67
CA HIS A 24 -5.64 -1.24 -13.37
C HIS A 24 -6.82 -1.12 -14.34
N GLY A 25 -7.79 -0.27 -14.00
CA GLY A 25 -8.90 0.03 -14.91
C GLY A 25 -8.41 0.76 -16.17
N ASP A 26 -9.13 0.60 -17.28
CA ASP A 26 -8.73 1.14 -18.59
C ASP A 26 -8.52 2.66 -18.58
N THR A 27 -9.25 3.37 -17.72
CA THR A 27 -9.19 4.83 -17.57
C THR A 27 -8.52 5.27 -16.27
N ALA A 28 -7.84 4.36 -15.56
CA ALA A 28 -7.18 4.69 -14.30
C ALA A 28 -5.95 5.59 -14.55
N ASN A 29 -5.89 6.72 -13.86
CA ASN A 29 -4.72 7.57 -13.84
C ASN A 29 -3.85 7.23 -12.63
N ILE A 30 -2.62 6.77 -12.86
CA ILE A 30 -1.69 6.41 -11.79
C ILE A 30 -1.28 7.61 -10.94
N ASP A 31 -1.28 8.82 -11.52
CA ASP A 31 -0.89 10.05 -10.82
C ASP A 31 -1.80 10.35 -9.63
N GLU A 32 -3.08 9.96 -9.71
CA GLU A 32 -4.04 10.11 -8.60
C GLU A 32 -3.67 9.22 -7.41
N LEU A 33 -3.21 8.00 -7.68
CA LEU A 33 -2.75 7.07 -6.64
C LEU A 33 -1.39 7.49 -6.06
N GLU A 34 -0.49 7.99 -6.91
CA GLU A 34 0.78 8.55 -6.45
C GLU A 34 0.57 9.79 -5.58
N SER A 35 -0.40 10.65 -5.92
CA SER A 35 -0.74 11.83 -5.11
C SER A 35 -1.21 11.45 -3.70
N LEU A 36 -2.01 10.39 -3.59
CA LEU A 36 -2.50 9.88 -2.31
C LEU A 36 -1.37 9.37 -1.39
N THR A 37 -0.31 8.81 -1.98
CA THR A 37 0.80 8.20 -1.25
C THR A 37 2.07 9.07 -1.23
N ALA A 38 2.06 10.22 -1.89
CA ALA A 38 3.19 11.15 -1.96
C ALA A 38 3.80 11.51 -0.59
N PRO A 39 3.02 11.79 0.49
CA PRO A 39 3.59 12.14 1.78
C PRO A 39 4.48 11.07 2.42
N ILE A 40 4.33 9.80 2.01
CA ILE A 40 5.08 8.67 2.56
C ILE A 40 6.04 8.04 1.54
N LYS A 41 6.13 8.59 0.32
CA LYS A 41 6.90 8.01 -0.78
C LYS A 41 8.39 7.93 -0.47
N GLU A 42 8.94 8.96 0.17
CA GLU A 42 10.35 9.00 0.58
C GLU A 42 10.66 7.91 1.62
N GLN A 43 9.86 7.83 2.69
CA GLN A 43 10.00 6.78 3.71
C GLN A 43 9.87 5.37 3.11
N ALA A 44 8.91 5.16 2.22
CA ALA A 44 8.74 3.89 1.53
C ALA A 44 9.93 3.56 0.60
N THR A 45 10.54 4.57 -0.02
CA THR A 45 11.73 4.41 -0.86
C THR A 45 12.91 3.92 -0.03
N ASP A 46 13.17 4.55 1.13
CA ASP A 46 14.23 4.13 2.03
C ASP A 46 14.01 2.69 2.54
N MET A 47 12.78 2.38 2.97
CA MET A 47 12.44 1.03 3.45
C MET A 47 12.59 -0.07 2.39
N LEU A 48 12.32 0.24 1.13
CA LEU A 48 12.54 -0.70 0.02
C LEU A 48 14.03 -0.81 -0.31
N HIS A 49 14.75 0.30 -0.32
CA HIS A 49 16.18 0.33 -0.58
C HIS A 49 16.96 -0.50 0.45
N ASP A 50 16.60 -0.41 1.73
CA ASP A 50 17.18 -1.21 2.82
C ASP A 50 16.97 -2.72 2.64
N GLN A 51 15.97 -3.11 1.83
CA GLN A 51 15.68 -4.49 1.44
C GLN A 51 16.27 -4.87 0.08
N GLY A 52 17.05 -3.99 -0.55
CA GLY A 52 17.63 -4.20 -1.88
C GLY A 52 16.61 -4.10 -3.02
N LEU A 53 15.47 -3.44 -2.78
CA LEU A 53 14.39 -3.24 -3.75
C LEU A 53 14.37 -1.79 -4.26
N SER A 54 14.03 -1.59 -5.53
CA SER A 54 13.85 -0.25 -6.10
C SER A 54 12.38 0.15 -6.09
N ILE A 55 12.05 1.34 -5.58
CA ILE A 55 10.70 1.90 -5.63
C ILE A 55 10.14 1.99 -7.06
N ASP A 56 11.00 2.11 -8.07
CA ASP A 56 10.58 2.20 -9.49
C ASP A 56 9.90 0.93 -10.00
N ASP A 57 10.13 -0.22 -9.35
CA ASP A 57 9.50 -1.50 -9.69
C ASP A 57 8.14 -1.71 -9.02
N TYR A 58 7.74 -0.80 -8.11
CA TYR A 58 6.57 -0.95 -7.26
C TYR A 58 5.61 0.23 -7.39
N VAL A 59 4.38 0.00 -6.94
CA VAL A 59 3.35 1.03 -6.72
C VAL A 59 2.92 0.94 -5.26
N LEU A 60 2.81 2.08 -4.58
CA LEU A 60 2.37 2.15 -3.20
C LEU A 60 0.84 2.11 -3.14
N PHE A 61 0.29 1.07 -2.51
CA PHE A 61 -1.15 0.92 -2.32
C PHE A 61 -1.54 1.27 -0.88
N PRO A 62 -2.57 2.13 -0.69
CA PRO A 62 -3.16 2.34 0.62
C PRO A 62 -3.91 1.07 1.07
N VAL A 63 -3.70 0.67 2.32
CA VAL A 63 -4.32 -0.51 2.92
C VAL A 63 -4.99 -0.13 4.22
N HIS A 64 -6.22 -0.59 4.42
CA HIS A 64 -6.92 -0.41 5.69
C HIS A 64 -6.16 -1.12 6.83
N PRO A 65 -6.00 -0.51 8.03
CA PRO A 65 -5.17 -1.09 9.09
C PRO A 65 -5.58 -2.52 9.50
N TRP A 66 -6.89 -2.79 9.59
CA TRP A 66 -7.39 -4.13 9.89
C TRP A 66 -7.00 -5.15 8.82
N GLN A 67 -7.05 -4.76 7.55
CA GLN A 67 -6.67 -5.62 6.42
C GLN A 67 -5.17 -5.90 6.43
N TYR A 68 -4.37 -4.86 6.69
CA TYR A 68 -2.92 -4.95 6.84
C TYR A 68 -2.51 -5.91 7.96
N GLN A 69 -3.19 -5.87 9.10
CA GLN A 69 -2.84 -6.70 10.26
C GLN A 69 -3.33 -8.15 10.15
N HIS A 70 -4.55 -8.36 9.66
CA HIS A 70 -5.22 -9.67 9.80
C HIS A 70 -5.26 -10.50 8.53
N ILE A 71 -5.16 -9.88 7.36
CA ILE A 71 -5.41 -10.57 6.09
C ILE A 71 -4.14 -10.64 5.23
N LEU A 72 -3.46 -9.51 5.01
CA LEU A 72 -2.31 -9.46 4.10
C LEU A 72 -1.22 -10.48 4.46
N PRO A 73 -0.75 -10.59 5.71
CA PRO A 73 0.29 -11.55 6.08
C PRO A 73 -0.14 -13.01 5.88
N ASN A 74 -1.42 -13.32 6.09
CA ASN A 74 -1.93 -14.69 6.01
C ASN A 74 -2.20 -15.15 4.57
N VAL A 75 -2.58 -14.21 3.69
CA VAL A 75 -2.94 -14.50 2.29
C VAL A 75 -1.75 -14.37 1.35
N PHE A 76 -0.87 -13.40 1.61
CA PHE A 76 0.27 -13.07 0.75
C PHE A 76 1.62 -13.35 1.39
N GLY A 77 1.67 -13.73 2.67
CA GLY A 77 2.87 -14.31 3.25
C GLY A 77 3.12 -15.69 2.65
N GLU A 78 4.37 -15.98 2.29
CA GLU A 78 4.75 -17.34 1.92
C GLU A 78 4.43 -18.29 3.08
N ARG A 79 3.87 -19.45 2.76
CA ARG A 79 3.78 -20.55 3.74
C ARG A 79 5.17 -21.16 3.83
N ASP A 80 5.76 -21.14 5.02
CA ASP A 80 6.92 -21.96 5.37
C ASP A 80 6.68 -23.46 5.08
#